data_AF-A0A3S0RAU2-F1
#
_entry.id   AF-A0A3S0RAU2-F1
#
_cell.length_a   1.000
_cell.length_b   1.000
_cell.length_c   1.000
_cell.angle_alpha   90.00
_cell.angle_beta   90.00
_cell.angle_gamma   90.00
#
_symmetry.space_group_name_H-M   'P 1'
#
loop_
_entity.id
_entity.type
_entity.pdbx_description
1 polymer ?
#
loop_
_entity_poly.entity_id
_entity_poly.type
_entity_poly.pdbx_seq_one_letter_code
_entity_poly.pdbx_strand_id
1 'polypeptide(L)'
;MILKRNISTVILCLWLTALFNACEPEHNDDVTTSVQVTLAAPDTIEVLQAKGTVSMQCLTNKFTWTEDRWDSISVIFPEVMRGPYNITVDGKVAVKINGGRRKVYRFRAANSYVEVLDKPSKVKMDIQLFK
;
A
#
# COMPACT_ATOMS: atom_id res chain seq x y z
N MET A 1 -40.58 25.47 36.35
CA MET A 1 -40.74 24.14 35.72
C MET A 1 -40.11 24.06 34.31
N ILE A 2 -39.01 24.79 34.05
CA ILE A 2 -38.39 24.89 32.71
C ILE A 2 -36.99 24.24 32.70
N LEU A 3 -36.28 24.25 33.83
CA LEU A 3 -34.92 23.70 33.95
C LEU A 3 -34.87 22.15 33.84
N LYS A 4 -35.88 21.44 34.36
CA LYS A 4 -35.95 19.96 34.30
C LYS A 4 -36.15 19.41 32.89
N ARG A 5 -36.79 20.17 31.98
CA ARG A 5 -37.10 19.71 30.62
C ARG A 5 -35.85 19.68 29.74
N ASN A 6 -34.93 20.64 29.92
CA ASN A 6 -33.69 20.71 29.14
C ASN A 6 -32.66 19.67 29.58
N ILE A 7 -32.63 19.33 30.88
CA ILE A 7 -31.71 18.30 31.41
C ILE A 7 -32.07 16.91 30.85
N SER A 8 -33.37 16.60 30.73
CA SER A 8 -33.82 15.33 30.15
C SER A 8 -33.41 15.16 28.69
N THR A 9 -33.45 16.23 27.89
CA THR A 9 -33.07 16.18 26.47
C THR A 9 -31.55 16.04 26.30
N VAL A 10 -30.76 16.72 27.14
CA VAL A 10 -29.30 16.64 27.11
C VAL A 10 -28.82 15.24 27.50
N ILE A 11 -29.43 14.62 28.51
CA ILE A 11 -29.12 13.25 28.91
C ILE A 11 -29.43 12.29 27.76
N LEU A 12 -30.60 12.38 27.13
CA LEU A 12 -30.97 11.52 25.99
C LEU A 12 -30.00 11.64 24.80
N CYS A 13 -29.53 12.84 24.47
CA CYS A 13 -28.52 13.03 23.43
C CYS A 13 -27.16 12.42 23.80
N LEU A 14 -26.79 12.44 25.09
CA LEU A 14 -25.54 11.85 25.58
C LEU A 14 -25.56 10.31 25.54
N TRP A 15 -26.73 9.69 25.73
CA TRP A 15 -26.89 8.24 25.56
C TRP A 15 -26.87 7.82 24.08
N LEU A 16 -27.37 8.67 23.17
CA LEU A 16 -27.29 8.39 21.73
C LEU A 16 -25.84 8.38 21.21
N THR A 17 -24.97 9.27 21.67
CA THR A 17 -23.56 9.30 21.23
C THR A 17 -22.73 8.14 21.76
N ALA A 18 -23.15 7.50 22.86
CA ALA A 18 -22.48 6.31 23.38
C ALA A 18 -22.70 5.07 22.48
N LEU A 19 -23.82 4.98 21.78
CA LEU A 19 -24.13 3.86 20.87
C LEU A 19 -23.36 3.93 19.53
N PHE A 20 -22.89 5.11 19.12
CA PHE A 20 -22.10 5.28 17.88
C PHE A 20 -20.60 5.06 18.05
N ASN A 21 -20.10 4.93 19.29
CA ASN A 21 -18.69 4.64 19.56
C ASN A 21 -18.40 3.14 19.79
N ALA A 22 -19.41 2.27 19.64
CA ALA A 22 -19.24 0.81 19.60
C ALA A 22 -18.88 0.31 18.19
N CYS A 23 -18.23 1.15 17.38
CA CYS A 23 -17.49 0.67 16.23
C CYS A 23 -16.25 -0.04 16.82
N GLU A 24 -16.33 -1.35 17.01
CA GLU A 24 -15.16 -2.16 17.35
C GLU A 24 -14.04 -1.79 16.36
N PRO A 25 -12.80 -1.53 16.82
CA PRO A 25 -11.68 -1.44 15.89
C PRO A 25 -11.65 -2.76 15.15
N GLU A 26 -11.90 -2.69 13.84
CA GLU A 26 -12.04 -3.81 12.93
C GLU A 26 -10.94 -4.84 13.25
N HIS A 27 -11.31 -6.04 13.68
CA HIS A 27 -10.36 -7.15 13.95
C HIS A 27 -9.68 -7.67 12.65
N ASN A 28 -9.80 -6.88 11.57
CA ASN A 28 -9.36 -7.16 10.21
C ASN A 28 -7.83 -7.22 10.14
N ASP A 29 -7.12 -6.46 11.00
CA ASP A 29 -5.66 -6.46 11.08
C ASP A 29 -5.06 -7.86 11.30
N ASP A 30 -5.77 -8.82 11.89
CA ASP A 30 -5.23 -10.17 12.08
C ASP A 30 -5.10 -10.96 10.76
N VAL A 31 -5.94 -10.63 9.79
CA VAL A 31 -6.04 -11.30 8.48
C VAL A 31 -5.48 -10.44 7.36
N THR A 32 -5.58 -9.12 7.45
CA THR A 32 -5.13 -8.17 6.43
C THR A 32 -3.97 -7.30 6.92
N THR A 33 -3.28 -6.68 5.98
CA THR A 33 -2.22 -5.71 6.23
C THR A 33 -2.09 -4.75 5.05
N SER A 34 -1.36 -3.65 5.26
CA SER A 34 -0.92 -2.78 4.18
C SER A 34 0.47 -3.18 3.69
N VAL A 35 0.72 -2.99 2.39
CA VAL A 35 2.00 -3.30 1.75
C VAL A 35 2.53 -2.07 1.05
N GLN A 36 3.77 -1.72 1.34
CA GLN A 36 4.52 -0.74 0.58
C GLN A 36 5.52 -1.46 -0.32
N VAL A 37 5.33 -1.36 -1.63
CA VAL A 37 6.26 -1.87 -2.65
C VAL A 37 7.14 -0.72 -3.11
N THR A 38 8.46 -0.84 -2.93
CA THR A 38 9.45 0.18 -3.31
C THR A 38 10.41 -0.39 -4.33
N LEU A 39 10.65 0.36 -5.40
CA LEU A 39 11.65 -0.03 -6.40
C LEU A 39 13.07 0.14 -5.84
N ALA A 40 13.92 -0.83 -6.11
CA ALA A 40 15.34 -0.82 -5.78
C ALA A 40 16.17 -0.94 -7.07
N ALA A 41 17.35 -0.35 -7.05
CA ALA A 41 18.32 -0.44 -8.13
C ALA A 41 19.73 -0.48 -7.53
N PRO A 42 20.74 -0.97 -8.27
CA PRO A 42 22.13 -0.90 -7.84
C PRO A 42 22.58 0.55 -7.60
N ASP A 43 23.60 0.76 -6.77
CA ASP A 43 24.09 2.09 -6.37
C ASP A 43 24.53 2.99 -7.55
N THR A 44 24.83 2.39 -8.70
CA THR A 44 25.15 3.10 -9.94
C THR A 44 23.93 3.76 -10.60
N ILE A 45 22.71 3.42 -10.17
CA ILE A 45 21.45 3.87 -10.76
C ILE A 45 20.62 4.58 -9.70
N GLU A 46 20.51 5.90 -9.84
CA GLU A 46 19.60 6.73 -9.03
C GLU A 46 18.19 6.68 -9.64
N VAL A 47 17.23 6.08 -8.93
CA VAL A 47 15.83 6.03 -9.35
C VAL A 47 15.11 7.29 -8.88
N LEU A 48 14.61 8.10 -9.82
CA LEU A 48 14.02 9.40 -9.52
C LEU A 48 12.50 9.36 -9.40
N GLN A 49 11.85 8.62 -10.29
CA GLN A 49 10.40 8.56 -10.40
C GLN A 49 9.99 7.36 -11.24
N ALA A 50 8.91 6.69 -10.86
CA ALA A 50 8.32 5.60 -11.62
C ALA A 50 6.84 5.85 -11.90
N LYS A 51 6.36 5.26 -13.00
CA LYS A 51 4.95 5.10 -13.33
C LYS A 51 4.75 3.75 -14.02
N GLY A 52 3.65 3.07 -13.72
CA GLY A 52 3.38 1.74 -14.23
C GLY A 52 2.30 1.06 -13.42
N THR A 53 2.17 -0.25 -13.60
CA THR A 53 1.22 -1.07 -12.86
C THR A 53 1.99 -2.06 -12.00
N VAL A 54 1.65 -2.13 -10.72
CA VAL A 54 2.11 -3.15 -9.77
C VAL A 54 0.97 -4.14 -9.59
N SER A 55 1.25 -5.43 -9.78
CA SER A 55 0.30 -6.52 -9.60
C SER A 55 0.81 -7.44 -8.50
N MET A 56 0.02 -7.62 -7.44
CA MET A 56 0.26 -8.54 -6.34
C MET A 56 -0.74 -9.68 -6.42
N GLN A 57 -0.29 -10.88 -6.77
CA GLN A 57 -1.13 -12.08 -6.79
C GLN A 57 -0.86 -12.93 -5.56
N CYS A 58 -1.89 -13.20 -4.76
CA CYS A 58 -1.78 -14.16 -3.66
C CYS A 58 -1.57 -15.57 -4.22
N LEU A 59 -0.54 -16.26 -3.72
CA LEU A 59 -0.21 -17.60 -4.17
C LEU A 59 -1.20 -18.66 -3.66
N THR A 60 -1.88 -18.39 -2.56
CA THR A 60 -2.84 -19.31 -1.93
C THR A 60 -4.18 -19.34 -2.67
N ASN A 61 -4.80 -18.18 -2.91
CA ASN A 61 -6.15 -18.11 -3.50
C ASN A 61 -6.20 -17.54 -4.92
N LYS A 62 -5.04 -17.16 -5.49
CA LYS A 62 -4.87 -16.61 -6.84
C LYS A 62 -5.55 -15.27 -7.10
N PHE A 63 -6.11 -14.62 -6.08
CA PHE A 63 -6.63 -13.25 -6.19
C PHE A 63 -5.48 -12.28 -6.44
N THR A 64 -5.74 -11.29 -7.31
CA THR A 64 -4.73 -10.31 -7.72
C THR A 64 -5.21 -8.91 -7.39
N TRP A 65 -4.40 -8.19 -6.62
CA TRP A 65 -4.53 -6.75 -6.42
C TRP A 65 -3.65 -6.03 -7.42
N THR A 66 -4.12 -4.90 -7.93
CA THR A 66 -3.35 -4.07 -8.88
C THR A 66 -3.41 -2.61 -8.47
N GLU A 67 -2.28 -1.93 -8.51
CA GLU A 67 -2.17 -0.51 -8.19
C GLU A 67 -1.30 0.22 -9.21
N ASP A 68 -1.68 1.46 -9.51
CA ASP A 68 -0.99 2.35 -10.45
C ASP A 68 -0.71 3.75 -9.86
N ARG A 69 -1.01 3.93 -8.57
CA ARG A 69 -0.78 5.17 -7.82
C ARG A 69 0.60 5.15 -7.19
N TRP A 70 1.52 5.86 -7.82
CA TRP A 70 2.91 5.96 -7.40
C TRP A 70 3.17 7.18 -6.52
N ASP A 71 3.78 6.95 -5.37
CA ASP A 71 4.49 7.96 -4.60
C ASP A 71 5.99 7.86 -4.90
N SER A 72 6.45 8.70 -5.85
CA SER A 72 7.80 8.68 -6.41
C SER A 72 8.20 7.32 -6.99
N ILE A 73 8.78 6.43 -6.18
CA ILE A 73 9.29 5.10 -6.54
C ILE A 73 8.59 3.98 -5.77
N SER A 74 7.55 4.31 -5.01
CA SER A 74 6.78 3.36 -4.20
C SER A 74 5.30 3.35 -4.58
N VAL A 75 4.65 2.22 -4.30
CA VAL A 75 3.20 2.02 -4.40
C VAL A 75 2.72 1.43 -3.08
N ILE A 76 1.55 1.86 -2.62
CA ILE A 76 0.93 1.37 -1.40
C ILE A 76 -0.33 0.59 -1.77
N PHE A 77 -0.41 -0.63 -1.27
CA PHE A 77 -1.63 -1.42 -1.20
C PHE A 77 -2.20 -1.24 0.21
N PRO A 78 -3.33 -0.52 0.38
CA PRO A 78 -3.82 -0.17 1.71
C PRO A 78 -4.31 -1.39 2.49
N GLU A 79 -4.87 -2.39 1.80
CA GLU A 79 -5.43 -3.58 2.44
C GLU A 79 -5.31 -4.80 1.50
N VAL A 80 -4.50 -5.76 1.92
CA VAL A 80 -4.36 -7.08 1.29
C VAL A 80 -4.35 -8.16 2.36
N MET A 81 -4.69 -9.40 1.99
CA MET A 81 -4.57 -10.52 2.92
C MET A 81 -3.11 -10.81 3.26
N ARG A 82 -2.86 -11.24 4.50
CA ARG A 82 -1.54 -11.72 4.91
C ARG A 82 -1.27 -13.07 4.26
N GLY A 83 -0.04 -13.30 3.79
CA GLY A 83 0.37 -14.56 3.19
C GLY A 83 1.41 -14.41 2.08
N PRO A 84 1.59 -15.46 1.25
CA PRO A 84 2.59 -15.47 0.19
C PRO A 84 2.07 -14.88 -1.13
N TYR A 85 2.90 -14.08 -1.80
CA TYR A 85 2.57 -13.33 -3.01
C TYR A 85 3.60 -13.49 -4.12
N ASN A 86 3.12 -13.45 -5.36
CA ASN A 86 3.91 -13.11 -6.54
C ASN A 86 3.66 -11.64 -6.88
N ILE A 87 4.72 -10.84 -6.99
CA ILE A 87 4.63 -9.42 -7.26
C ILE A 87 5.32 -9.13 -8.59
N THR A 88 4.61 -8.48 -9.50
CA THR A 88 5.13 -8.06 -10.80
C THR A 88 4.88 -6.59 -11.03
N VAL A 89 5.83 -5.93 -11.69
CA VAL A 89 5.78 -4.52 -12.03
C VAL A 89 6.23 -4.33 -13.47
N ASP A 90 5.47 -3.55 -14.24
CA ASP A 90 5.86 -3.10 -15.58
C ASP A 90 5.51 -1.61 -15.72
N GLY A 91 6.42 -0.86 -16.35
CA GLY A 91 6.19 0.58 -16.52
C GLY A 91 7.37 1.32 -17.11
N LYS A 92 7.40 2.63 -16.84
CA LYS A 92 8.49 3.55 -17.17
C LYS A 92 9.09 4.14 -15.91
N VAL A 93 10.41 4.30 -15.92
CA VAL A 93 11.17 4.84 -14.80
C VAL A 93 12.14 5.90 -15.30
N ALA A 94 12.22 7.01 -14.56
CA ALA A 94 13.23 8.03 -14.76
C ALA A 94 14.42 7.74 -13.83
N VAL A 95 15.62 7.64 -14.40
CA VAL A 95 16.85 7.33 -13.67
C VAL A 95 18.00 8.26 -14.07
N LYS A 96 19.02 8.36 -13.22
CA LYS A 96 20.37 8.78 -13.60
C LYS A 96 21.32 7.60 -13.40
N ILE A 97 22.15 7.31 -14.39
CA ILE A 97 23.15 6.25 -14.33
C ILE A 97 24.52 6.90 -14.16
N ASN A 98 25.27 6.51 -13.15
CA ASN A 98 26.59 7.03 -12.80
C ASN A 98 26.64 8.56 -12.70
N GLY A 99 25.64 9.17 -12.05
CA GLY A 99 25.52 10.63 -11.93
C GLY A 99 25.26 11.37 -13.25
N GLY A 100 24.98 10.64 -14.33
CA GLY A 100 24.74 11.19 -15.66
C GLY A 100 23.41 11.94 -15.78
N ARG A 101 23.02 12.22 -17.03
CA ARG A 101 21.75 12.91 -17.33
C ARG A 101 20.55 12.02 -16.99
N ARG A 102 19.46 12.66 -16.57
CA ARG A 102 18.14 12.01 -16.41
C ARG A 102 17.73 11.38 -17.74
N LYS A 103 17.37 10.10 -17.70
CA LYS A 103 16.84 9.33 -18.84
C LYS A 103 15.62 8.54 -18.40
N VAL A 104 14.75 8.23 -19.35
CA VAL A 104 13.55 7.42 -19.12
C VAL A 104 13.75 6.07 -19.81
N TYR A 105 13.49 4.99 -19.08
CA TYR A 105 13.55 3.62 -19.58
C TYR A 105 12.22 2.93 -19.34
N ARG A 106 11.92 1.92 -20.15
CA ARG A 106 10.97 0.89 -19.72
C ARG A 106 11.64 0.06 -18.64
N PHE A 107 10.90 -0.37 -17.63
CA PHE A 107 11.41 -1.29 -16.63
C PHE A 107 10.43 -2.41 -16.36
N ARG A 108 10.97 -3.51 -15.84
CA ARG A 108 10.20 -4.56 -15.18
C ARG A 108 10.85 -4.91 -13.86
N ALA A 109 10.05 -5.34 -12.90
CA ALA A 109 10.52 -6.00 -11.70
C ALA A 109 9.58 -7.16 -11.40
N ALA A 110 10.11 -8.27 -10.92
CA ALA A 110 9.31 -9.42 -10.57
C ALA A 110 9.95 -10.16 -9.39
N ASN A 111 9.11 -10.60 -8.47
CA ASN A 111 9.49 -11.49 -7.39
C ASN A 111 8.40 -12.56 -7.28
N SER A 112 8.78 -13.80 -7.57
CA SER A 112 7.85 -14.93 -7.62
C SER A 112 7.34 -15.34 -6.24
N TYR A 113 8.02 -14.92 -5.16
CA TYR A 113 7.63 -15.26 -3.79
C TYR A 113 8.04 -14.18 -2.80
N VAL A 114 7.04 -13.53 -2.20
CA VAL A 114 7.18 -12.55 -1.13
C VAL A 114 6.20 -12.90 -0.02
N GLU A 115 6.70 -13.03 1.21
CA GLU A 115 5.85 -13.24 2.38
C GLU A 115 5.38 -11.88 2.93
N VAL A 116 4.07 -11.66 2.94
CA VAL A 116 3.42 -10.44 3.43
C VAL A 116 2.78 -10.76 4.77
N LEU A 117 3.53 -10.58 5.86
CA LEU A 117 3.07 -10.91 7.22
C LEU A 117 3.13 -9.72 8.19
N ASP A 118 3.99 -8.74 7.92
CA ASP A 118 4.24 -7.58 8.78
C ASP A 118 3.18 -6.49 8.61
N LYS A 119 3.11 -5.57 9.60
CA LYS A 119 2.18 -4.43 9.65
C LYS A 119 2.93 -3.09 9.79
N PRO A 120 3.10 -2.28 8.73
CA PRO A 120 2.93 -2.62 7.31
C PRO A 120 4.08 -3.50 6.80
N SER A 121 3.82 -4.30 5.77
CA SER A 121 4.88 -5.05 5.07
C SER A 121 5.61 -4.15 4.08
N LYS A 122 6.95 -4.21 4.08
CA LYS A 122 7.80 -3.42 3.17
C LYS A 122 8.53 -4.34 2.21
N VAL A 123 8.28 -4.18 0.92
CA VAL A 123 8.85 -5.03 -0.13
C VAL A 123 9.73 -4.19 -1.03
N LYS A 124 10.96 -4.64 -1.23
CA LYS A 124 11.88 -4.06 -2.22
C LYS A 124 11.88 -4.89 -3.50
N MET A 125 11.82 -4.21 -4.63
CA MET A 125 11.74 -4.84 -5.96
C MET A 125 12.86 -4.33 -6.85
N ASP A 126 13.82 -5.19 -7.17
CA ASP A 126 14.94 -4.83 -8.04
C ASP A 126 14.48 -4.63 -9.48
N ILE A 127 14.80 -3.46 -10.03
CA ILE A 127 14.41 -3.10 -11.40
C ILE A 127 15.36 -3.68 -12.45
N GLN A 128 14.77 -4.13 -13.55
CA GLN A 128 15.46 -4.45 -14.79
C GLN A 128 15.09 -3.40 -15.84
N LEU A 129 16.08 -2.70 -16.38
CA LEU A 129 15.88 -1.65 -17.37
C LEU A 129 15.91 -2.21 -18.79
N PHE A 130 15.02 -1.71 -19.64
CA PHE A 130 14.91 -2.04 -21.06
C PHE A 130 15.00 -0.76 -21.88
N LYS A 131 15.70 -0.85 -23.01
CA LYS A 131 15.89 0.25 -23.96
C LYS A 131 14.73 0.33 -24.95
#